data_AF-A0A1F9MA37-F1
#
_entry.id   AF-A0A1F9MA37-F1
#
_cell.length_a   1.000
_cell.length_b   1.000
_cell.length_c   1.000
_cell.angle_alpha   90.00
_cell.angle_beta   90.00
_cell.angle_gamma   90.00
#
_symmetry.space_group_name_H-M   'P 1'
#
loop_
_entity.id
_entity.type
_entity.pdbx_description
1 polymer ?
#
loop_
_entity_poly.entity_id
_entity_poly.type
_entity_poly.pdbx_seq_one_letter_code
_entity_poly.pdbx_strand_id
1 'polypeptide(L)'
;MPALLFWSSVLEAASEAPVLLYGTNLWGELEACGCMTDHLGGLTRRATVIKRERAVRPTLLVETGNTLLKTRLIPVGEEKVYLTQAERVLNQLRPLALDALLPGPFDLINYMPLLEASALPLVCANLLRKHPGPSPWVAVRRVKLGPFSVALTGLLSPGTLLPEQYLVSSPQEALNALPLGGPCDVVILLSGLSADELDHLERPANLAGIPILIVNATGERKLDVPLLHDGMFVLEAGTRGRYFGKLILRANAAQGLLTDRSQAVRLQQEVQFWREELDRYRRQAIAEGVKDDWTEIGRFFARDPVAAVDLENLHRRVKDFEQLLTALPSPEGEGLINEVLPLSMGIPEDPAMRGETSR
;
A
#
# COMPACT_ATOMS: atom_id res chain seq x y z
N MET A 1 4.12 -28.54 -1.68
CA MET A 1 3.22 -27.38 -1.50
C MET A 1 2.53 -27.46 -0.13
N PRO A 2 3.06 -26.77 0.88
CA PRO A 2 2.24 -26.28 1.98
C PRO A 2 2.62 -24.83 2.30
N ALA A 3 2.16 -23.86 1.50
CA ALA A 3 2.35 -22.43 1.77
C ALA A 3 1.03 -21.72 2.14
N LEU A 4 -0.07 -22.47 2.28
CA LEU A 4 -1.42 -21.92 2.39
C LEU A 4 -2.04 -21.99 3.79
N LEU A 5 -1.31 -22.48 4.82
CA LEU A 5 -1.88 -22.70 6.15
C LEU A 5 -1.25 -21.88 7.30
N PHE A 6 -0.22 -21.06 7.04
CA PHE A 6 0.49 -20.33 8.10
C PHE A 6 -0.11 -18.96 8.47
N TRP A 7 -1.29 -18.63 7.96
CA TRP A 7 -1.91 -17.32 8.19
C TRP A 7 -2.73 -17.21 9.50
N SER A 8 -2.93 -18.27 10.30
CA SER A 8 -4.04 -18.23 11.28
C SER A 8 -3.72 -17.66 12.67
N SER A 9 -2.57 -17.93 13.30
CA SER A 9 -2.44 -17.68 14.76
C SER A 9 -2.10 -16.24 15.16
N VAL A 10 -1.41 -15.46 14.32
CA VAL A 10 -1.16 -14.02 14.56
C VAL A 10 -2.39 -13.16 14.16
N LEU A 11 -3.35 -13.75 13.46
CA LEU A 11 -4.51 -13.06 12.88
C LEU A 11 -5.74 -13.04 13.78
N GLU A 12 -5.80 -13.88 14.81
CA GLU A 12 -7.02 -14.05 15.61
C GLU A 12 -7.29 -12.85 16.53
N ALA A 13 -6.24 -12.25 17.13
CA ALA A 13 -6.33 -10.94 17.81
C ALA A 13 -6.26 -9.74 16.84
N ALA A 14 -5.88 -9.97 15.57
CA ALA A 14 -5.87 -8.98 14.51
C ALA A 14 -7.18 -8.91 13.71
N SER A 15 -8.21 -9.65 14.14
CA SER A 15 -9.48 -9.80 13.42
C SER A 15 -10.36 -8.54 13.42
N GLU A 16 -10.10 -7.56 14.29
CA GLU A 16 -10.86 -6.30 14.36
C GLU A 16 -10.08 -5.04 13.93
N ALA A 17 -8.75 -5.14 13.78
CA ALA A 17 -7.92 -3.98 13.46
C ALA A 17 -8.28 -3.42 12.07
N PRO A 18 -8.69 -2.15 11.95
CA PRO A 18 -9.07 -1.57 10.67
C PRO A 18 -7.91 -1.52 9.67
N VAL A 19 -8.23 -1.56 8.38
CA VAL A 19 -7.25 -1.57 7.30
C VAL A 19 -7.43 -0.41 6.33
N LEU A 20 -6.30 0.17 5.92
CA LEU A 20 -6.19 1.01 4.74
C LEU A 20 -5.58 0.18 3.61
N LEU A 21 -6.36 -0.03 2.55
CA LEU A 21 -5.86 -0.53 1.28
C LEU A 21 -5.51 0.64 0.37
N TYR A 22 -4.36 0.58 -0.28
CA TYR A 22 -3.90 1.69 -1.12
C TYR A 22 -3.25 1.22 -2.42
N GLY A 23 -3.65 1.85 -3.52
CA GLY A 23 -3.04 1.72 -4.83
C GLY A 23 -2.26 2.97 -5.22
N THR A 24 -1.18 2.76 -5.98
CA THR A 24 -0.38 3.84 -6.58
C THR A 24 -0.17 3.54 -8.06
N ASN A 25 -0.32 4.56 -8.92
CA ASN A 25 0.07 4.52 -10.33
C ASN A 25 -0.42 3.27 -11.09
N LEU A 26 -1.73 3.10 -11.19
CA LEU A 26 -2.32 2.00 -11.96
C LEU A 26 -1.93 2.01 -13.44
N TRP A 27 -1.68 3.19 -14.02
CA TRP A 27 -1.25 3.40 -15.41
C TRP A 27 -2.20 2.80 -16.46
N GLY A 28 -3.48 2.72 -16.13
CA GLY A 28 -4.50 2.13 -16.98
C GLY A 28 -4.39 0.62 -17.18
N GLU A 29 -3.59 -0.06 -16.34
CA GLU A 29 -3.42 -1.51 -16.40
C GLU A 29 -4.63 -2.21 -15.76
N LEU A 30 -5.37 -2.97 -16.55
CA LEU A 30 -6.55 -3.73 -16.10
C LEU A 30 -6.19 -5.19 -15.80
N GLU A 31 -5.27 -5.74 -16.59
CA GLU A 31 -4.88 -7.14 -16.59
C GLU A 31 -3.53 -7.34 -15.89
N ALA A 32 -3.17 -8.60 -15.63
CA ALA A 32 -1.85 -8.93 -15.11
C ALA A 32 -0.75 -8.78 -16.17
N CYS A 33 0.50 -8.55 -15.76
CA CYS A 33 1.66 -8.56 -16.66
C CYS A 33 1.74 -9.88 -17.43
N GLY A 34 1.96 -9.82 -18.74
CA GLY A 34 2.28 -10.98 -19.59
C GLY A 34 3.73 -11.49 -19.43
N CYS A 35 4.34 -11.27 -18.28
CA CYS A 35 5.69 -11.72 -17.94
C CYS A 35 5.71 -13.27 -17.94
N MET A 36 6.72 -13.93 -18.52
CA MET A 36 6.70 -15.42 -18.63
C MET A 36 6.69 -16.16 -17.29
N THR A 37 7.16 -15.51 -16.23
CA THR A 37 7.15 -16.02 -14.86
C THR A 37 6.49 -14.97 -13.97
N ASP A 38 5.62 -15.40 -13.06
CA ASP A 38 4.90 -14.58 -12.08
C ASP A 38 4.09 -13.42 -12.70
N HIS A 39 2.92 -13.76 -13.25
CA HIS A 39 1.97 -12.77 -13.77
C HIS A 39 1.45 -11.91 -12.62
N LEU A 40 2.08 -10.76 -12.36
CA LEU A 40 1.66 -9.82 -11.32
C LEU A 40 0.62 -8.82 -11.82
N GLY A 41 -0.26 -8.39 -10.93
CA GLY A 41 -1.26 -7.34 -11.20
C GLY A 41 -2.65 -7.89 -11.49
N GLY A 42 -3.44 -7.07 -12.19
CA GLY A 42 -4.84 -7.34 -12.51
C GLY A 42 -5.81 -6.78 -11.48
N LEU A 43 -6.74 -5.93 -11.94
CA LEU A 43 -7.80 -5.36 -11.08
C LEU A 43 -8.73 -6.44 -10.52
N THR A 44 -8.90 -7.56 -11.24
CA THR A 44 -9.70 -8.70 -10.78
C THR A 44 -9.11 -9.36 -9.52
N ARG A 45 -7.78 -9.47 -9.41
CA ARG A 45 -7.11 -9.98 -8.19
C ARG A 45 -7.15 -8.96 -7.07
N ARG A 46 -6.99 -7.68 -7.41
CA ARG A 46 -7.14 -6.58 -6.45
C ARG A 46 -8.54 -6.60 -5.82
N ALA A 47 -9.59 -6.79 -6.62
CA ALA A 47 -10.97 -6.92 -6.15
C ALA A 47 -11.13 -8.05 -5.13
N THR A 48 -10.51 -9.21 -5.37
CA THR A 48 -10.48 -10.32 -4.40
C THR A 48 -9.85 -9.91 -3.07
N VAL A 49 -8.70 -9.22 -3.09
CA VAL A 49 -8.06 -8.74 -1.85
C VAL A 49 -8.97 -7.77 -1.11
N ILE A 50 -9.53 -6.79 -1.82
CA ILE A 50 -10.47 -5.81 -1.25
C ILE A 50 -11.67 -6.50 -0.60
N LYS A 51 -12.28 -7.45 -1.30
CA LYS A 51 -13.44 -8.21 -0.81
C LYS A 51 -13.12 -9.03 0.42
N ARG A 52 -11.96 -9.69 0.46
CA ARG A 52 -11.51 -10.48 1.62
C ARG A 52 -11.32 -9.60 2.85
N GLU A 53 -10.67 -8.45 2.72
CA GLU A 53 -10.47 -7.55 3.86
C GLU A 53 -11.79 -6.95 4.34
N ARG A 54 -12.64 -6.45 3.42
CA ARG A 54 -13.96 -5.91 3.77
C ARG A 54 -14.90 -6.92 4.43
N ALA A 55 -14.74 -8.21 4.15
CA ALA A 55 -15.55 -9.25 4.77
C ALA A 55 -15.20 -9.52 6.24
N VAL A 56 -14.00 -9.13 6.68
CA VAL A 56 -13.49 -9.46 8.02
C VAL A 56 -13.39 -8.23 8.91
N ARG A 57 -13.11 -7.04 8.35
CA ARG A 57 -12.77 -5.86 9.14
C ARG A 57 -13.17 -4.55 8.44
N PRO A 58 -13.34 -3.45 9.19
CA PRO A 58 -13.47 -2.12 8.60
C PRO A 58 -12.28 -1.81 7.67
N THR A 59 -12.57 -1.42 6.43
CA THR A 59 -11.55 -1.25 5.40
C THR A 59 -11.81 0.01 4.58
N LEU A 60 -10.82 0.90 4.48
CA LEU A 60 -10.78 1.98 3.50
C LEU A 60 -9.98 1.58 2.27
N LEU A 61 -10.34 2.12 1.12
CA LEU A 61 -9.64 1.95 -0.14
C LEU A 61 -9.32 3.29 -0.78
N VAL A 62 -8.05 3.58 -0.99
CA VAL A 62 -7.60 4.79 -1.68
C VAL A 62 -6.74 4.47 -2.90
N GLU A 63 -6.76 5.36 -3.89
CA GLU A 63 -5.91 5.28 -5.08
C GLU A 63 -5.30 6.65 -5.35
N THR A 64 -4.04 6.68 -5.78
CA THR A 64 -3.37 7.94 -6.10
C THR A 64 -2.37 7.82 -7.24
N GLY A 65 -2.17 8.93 -7.94
CA GLY A 65 -1.29 9.04 -9.08
C GLY A 65 -1.98 8.69 -10.39
N ASN A 66 -1.15 8.42 -11.40
CA ASN A 66 -1.61 8.22 -12.76
C ASN A 66 -2.37 6.89 -12.86
N THR A 67 -3.67 6.95 -12.67
CA THR A 67 -4.59 5.82 -12.58
C THR A 67 -5.07 5.40 -13.96
N LEU A 68 -5.35 6.37 -14.84
CA LEU A 68 -5.95 6.13 -16.16
C LEU A 68 -4.89 5.96 -17.25
N LEU A 69 -3.79 6.70 -17.14
CA LEU A 69 -2.79 6.83 -18.20
C LEU A 69 -1.38 6.48 -17.73
N LYS A 70 -0.61 5.87 -18.63
CA LYS A 70 0.84 5.63 -18.44
C LYS A 70 1.72 6.73 -19.05
N THR A 71 1.14 7.58 -19.90
CA THR A 71 1.86 8.61 -20.66
C THR A 71 1.14 9.94 -20.53
N ARG A 72 1.93 11.01 -20.51
CA ARG A 72 1.44 12.38 -20.54
C ARG A 72 0.93 12.80 -21.92
N LEU A 73 1.59 12.33 -22.99
CA LEU A 73 1.27 12.68 -24.37
C LEU A 73 0.53 11.53 -25.02
N ILE A 74 -0.66 11.83 -25.52
CA ILE A 74 -1.46 10.93 -26.33
C ILE A 74 -0.96 11.03 -27.79
N PRO A 75 -0.56 9.92 -28.43
CA PRO A 75 -0.17 9.92 -29.84
C PRO A 75 -1.31 10.42 -30.74
N VAL A 76 -0.95 11.19 -31.76
CA VAL A 76 -1.91 11.72 -32.74
C VAL A 76 -2.63 10.58 -33.44
N GLY A 77 -3.96 10.62 -33.42
CA GLY A 77 -4.82 9.58 -34.01
C GLY A 77 -5.15 8.41 -33.07
N GLU A 78 -4.60 8.37 -31.86
CA GLU A 78 -4.91 7.36 -30.84
C GLU A 78 -5.84 7.87 -29.73
N GLU A 79 -6.36 9.10 -29.84
CA GLU A 79 -7.13 9.76 -28.78
C GLU A 79 -8.34 8.94 -28.32
N LYS A 80 -9.04 8.33 -29.28
CA LYS A 80 -10.18 7.45 -29.01
C LYS A 80 -9.78 6.17 -28.27
N VAL A 81 -8.60 5.63 -28.56
CA VAL A 81 -8.11 4.39 -27.93
C VAL A 81 -7.81 4.66 -26.45
N TYR A 82 -7.07 5.72 -26.16
CA TYR A 82 -6.77 6.10 -24.77
C TYR A 82 -8.02 6.52 -24.00
N LEU A 83 -8.97 7.20 -24.64
CA LEU A 83 -10.23 7.55 -23.99
C LEU A 83 -11.03 6.29 -23.61
N THR A 84 -11.15 5.35 -24.55
CA THR A 84 -11.82 4.07 -24.31
C THR A 84 -11.14 3.28 -23.18
N GLN A 85 -9.80 3.28 -23.14
CA GLN A 85 -9.05 2.65 -22.05
C GLN A 85 -9.34 3.33 -20.70
N ALA A 86 -9.28 4.65 -20.64
CA ALA A 86 -9.56 5.42 -19.42
C ALA A 86 -10.98 5.16 -18.90
N GLU A 87 -11.98 5.14 -19.79
CA GLU A 87 -13.37 4.81 -19.45
C GLU A 87 -13.49 3.39 -18.87
N ARG A 88 -12.80 2.40 -19.47
CA ARG A 88 -12.77 1.02 -18.95
C ARG A 88 -12.16 0.95 -17.55
N VAL A 89 -11.08 1.68 -17.30
CA VAL A 89 -10.45 1.78 -15.97
C VAL A 89 -11.44 2.35 -14.95
N LEU A 90 -12.09 3.48 -15.27
CA LEU A 90 -13.07 4.09 -14.37
C LEU A 90 -14.25 3.18 -14.09
N ASN A 91 -14.76 2.47 -15.11
CA ASN A 91 -15.86 1.53 -14.95
C ASN A 91 -15.47 0.38 -14.02
N GLN A 92 -14.24 -0.16 -14.13
CA GLN A 92 -13.76 -1.21 -13.22
C GLN A 92 -13.43 -0.72 -11.82
N LEU A 93 -13.04 0.55 -11.64
CA LEU A 93 -12.79 1.11 -10.30
C LEU A 93 -14.10 1.39 -9.55
N ARG A 94 -15.19 1.70 -10.26
CA ARG A 94 -16.50 2.01 -9.65
C ARG A 94 -17.01 0.92 -8.69
N PRO A 95 -17.11 -0.37 -9.07
CA PRO A 95 -17.58 -1.42 -8.16
C PRO A 95 -16.63 -1.69 -6.99
N LEU A 96 -15.36 -1.25 -7.07
CA LEU A 96 -14.43 -1.34 -5.95
C LEU A 96 -14.76 -0.34 -4.84
N ALA A 97 -15.65 0.64 -5.08
CA ALA A 97 -16.10 1.61 -4.10
C ALA A 97 -14.92 2.28 -3.37
N LEU A 98 -14.11 3.03 -4.13
CA LEU A 98 -13.02 3.82 -3.55
C LEU A 98 -13.59 4.78 -2.49
N ASP A 99 -12.78 5.06 -1.46
CA ASP A 99 -13.06 6.07 -0.44
C ASP A 99 -12.45 7.42 -0.79
N ALA A 100 -11.31 7.43 -1.48
CA ALA A 100 -10.70 8.63 -2.05
C ALA A 100 -9.85 8.30 -3.28
N LEU A 101 -9.79 9.24 -4.22
CA LEU A 101 -8.93 9.19 -5.40
C LEU A 101 -8.25 10.55 -5.58
N LEU A 102 -6.93 10.55 -5.74
CA LEU A 102 -6.16 11.69 -6.24
C LEU A 102 -5.52 11.31 -7.58
N PRO A 103 -6.11 11.69 -8.73
CA PRO A 103 -5.53 11.44 -10.04
C PRO A 103 -4.20 12.16 -10.22
N GLY A 104 -3.31 11.53 -10.97
CA GLY A 104 -1.98 12.07 -11.25
C GLY A 104 -1.95 13.03 -12.44
N PRO A 105 -0.81 13.69 -12.69
CA PRO A 105 -0.66 14.70 -13.74
C PRO A 105 -1.08 14.23 -15.14
N PHE A 106 -0.89 12.95 -15.47
CA PHE A 106 -1.21 12.43 -16.81
C PHE A 106 -2.72 12.35 -17.00
N ASP A 107 -3.44 11.92 -15.97
CA ASP A 107 -4.90 11.84 -15.99
C ASP A 107 -5.50 13.24 -15.98
N LEU A 108 -4.96 14.15 -15.17
CA LEU A 108 -5.49 15.50 -15.00
C LEU A 108 -5.38 16.32 -16.28
N ILE A 109 -4.24 16.31 -16.97
CA ILE A 109 -4.06 17.11 -18.19
C ILE A 109 -4.93 16.60 -19.36
N ASN A 110 -5.14 15.29 -19.46
CA ASN A 110 -5.83 14.68 -20.60
C ASN A 110 -7.33 14.46 -20.34
N TYR A 111 -7.72 14.16 -19.11
CA TYR A 111 -9.04 13.60 -18.78
C TYR A 111 -9.71 14.22 -17.55
N MET A 112 -9.36 15.47 -17.19
CA MET A 112 -10.08 16.21 -16.13
C MET A 112 -11.62 16.15 -16.29
N PRO A 113 -12.23 16.43 -17.46
CA PRO A 113 -13.69 16.39 -17.58
C PRO A 113 -14.28 14.99 -17.36
N LEU A 114 -13.56 13.95 -17.79
CA LEU A 114 -13.98 12.56 -17.60
C LEU A 114 -13.91 12.16 -16.11
N LEU A 115 -12.85 12.56 -15.40
CA LEU A 115 -12.71 12.37 -13.96
C LEU A 115 -13.85 13.07 -13.21
N GLU A 116 -14.14 14.32 -13.55
CA GLU A 116 -15.21 15.10 -12.91
C GLU A 116 -16.60 14.48 -13.13
N ALA A 117 -16.82 13.83 -14.27
CA ALA A 117 -18.06 13.12 -14.57
C ALA A 117 -18.14 11.69 -13.98
N SER A 118 -17.04 11.16 -13.44
CA SER A 118 -16.94 9.73 -13.06
C SER A 118 -17.72 9.34 -11.79
N ALA A 119 -18.12 10.32 -10.99
CA ALA A 119 -18.68 10.18 -9.64
C ALA A 119 -17.73 9.49 -8.62
N LEU A 120 -16.45 9.35 -8.93
CA LEU A 120 -15.44 8.88 -7.98
C LEU A 120 -15.17 9.93 -6.89
N PRO A 121 -14.72 9.52 -5.69
CA PRO A 121 -14.48 10.45 -4.57
C PRO A 121 -13.17 11.22 -4.75
N LEU A 122 -13.20 12.22 -5.63
CA LEU A 122 -12.03 13.05 -5.93
C LEU A 122 -11.66 13.97 -4.75
N VAL A 123 -10.42 13.85 -4.28
CA VAL A 123 -9.89 14.69 -3.19
C VAL A 123 -8.64 15.44 -3.64
N CYS A 124 -8.58 16.74 -3.37
CA CYS A 124 -7.37 17.56 -3.54
C CYS A 124 -7.53 18.89 -2.80
N ALA A 125 -6.72 19.15 -1.77
CA ALA A 125 -6.81 20.38 -0.97
C ALA A 125 -6.19 21.60 -1.66
N ASN A 126 -5.16 21.38 -2.48
CA ASN A 126 -4.46 22.47 -3.17
C ASN A 126 -4.84 22.62 -4.64
N LEU A 127 -5.96 22.03 -5.09
CA LEU A 127 -6.50 22.25 -6.43
C LEU A 127 -7.57 23.34 -6.39
N LEU A 128 -7.31 24.45 -7.07
CA LEU A 128 -8.20 25.60 -7.10
C LEU A 128 -8.78 25.80 -8.50
N ARG A 129 -10.06 26.17 -8.59
CA ARG A 129 -10.66 26.67 -9.83
C ARG A 129 -10.46 28.17 -9.93
N LYS A 130 -10.06 28.66 -11.10
CA LYS A 130 -9.92 30.09 -11.38
C LYS A 130 -11.27 30.82 -11.41
N HIS A 131 -12.33 30.10 -11.76
CA HIS A 131 -13.68 30.64 -11.87
C HIS A 131 -14.64 29.94 -10.91
N PRO A 132 -15.59 30.67 -10.29
CA PRO A 132 -16.61 30.08 -9.43
C PRO A 132 -17.46 29.06 -10.18
N GLY A 133 -17.75 27.93 -9.54
CA GLY A 133 -18.63 26.90 -10.08
C GLY A 133 -18.58 25.61 -9.27
N PRO A 134 -19.55 24.70 -9.45
CA PRO A 134 -19.57 23.43 -8.75
C PRO A 134 -18.31 22.63 -9.10
N SER A 135 -17.65 22.10 -8.08
CA SER A 135 -16.45 21.28 -8.21
C SER A 135 -16.72 19.92 -7.56
N PRO A 136 -16.47 18.79 -8.24
CA PRO A 136 -16.55 17.48 -7.61
C PRO A 136 -15.36 17.21 -6.68
N TRP A 137 -14.31 18.04 -6.75
CA TRP A 137 -13.15 17.98 -5.89
C TRP A 137 -13.46 18.47 -4.50
N VAL A 138 -13.17 17.63 -3.51
CA VAL A 138 -13.32 17.98 -2.10
C VAL A 138 -11.93 18.14 -1.48
N ALA A 139 -11.72 19.22 -0.73
CA ALA A 139 -10.44 19.43 -0.05
C ALA A 139 -10.16 18.36 1.01
N VAL A 140 -11.17 18.05 1.84
CA VAL A 140 -11.11 16.99 2.87
C VAL A 140 -12.39 16.17 2.83
N ARG A 141 -12.24 14.86 2.67
CA ARG A 141 -13.33 13.90 2.82
C ARG A 141 -13.19 13.19 4.16
N ARG A 142 -14.25 13.22 4.97
CA ARG A 142 -14.27 12.55 6.28
C ARG A 142 -14.95 11.21 6.18
N VAL A 143 -14.31 10.19 6.74
CA VAL A 143 -14.85 8.83 6.80
C VAL A 143 -14.62 8.21 8.18
N LYS A 144 -15.38 7.17 8.49
CA LYS A 144 -15.16 6.33 9.67
C LYS A 144 -14.46 5.05 9.25
N LEU A 145 -13.44 4.66 10.00
CA LEU A 145 -12.71 3.42 9.80
C LEU A 145 -12.69 2.67 11.14
N GLY A 146 -13.73 1.86 11.38
CA GLY A 146 -13.97 1.28 12.70
C GLY A 146 -14.13 2.39 13.76
N PRO A 147 -13.33 2.40 14.84
CA PRO A 147 -13.39 3.45 15.85
C PRO A 147 -12.80 4.79 15.37
N PHE A 148 -11.97 4.79 14.32
CA PHE A 148 -11.22 5.97 13.90
C PHE A 148 -12.08 6.93 13.07
N SER A 149 -11.96 8.22 13.37
CA SER A 149 -12.30 9.34 12.49
C SER A 149 -11.12 9.67 11.59
N VAL A 150 -11.33 9.55 10.28
CA VAL A 150 -10.28 9.69 9.28
C VAL A 150 -10.57 10.89 8.38
N ALA A 151 -9.57 11.73 8.16
CA ALA A 151 -9.58 12.76 7.13
C ALA A 151 -8.77 12.29 5.92
N LEU A 152 -9.42 12.19 4.76
CA LEU A 152 -8.80 11.89 3.48
C LEU A 152 -8.60 13.19 2.70
N THR A 153 -7.40 13.44 2.21
CA THR A 153 -7.09 14.61 1.39
C THR A 153 -6.06 14.28 0.32
N GLY A 154 -5.81 15.23 -0.59
CA GLY A 154 -4.84 15.09 -1.67
C GLY A 154 -4.00 16.35 -1.85
N LEU A 155 -2.74 16.20 -2.26
CA LEU A 155 -1.86 17.30 -2.66
C LEU A 155 -1.18 17.00 -4.01
N LEU A 156 -1.19 17.98 -4.89
CA LEU A 156 -0.47 17.98 -6.17
C LEU A 156 0.76 18.87 -6.11
N SER A 157 1.78 18.55 -6.91
CA SER A 157 2.92 19.46 -7.11
C SER A 157 2.45 20.77 -7.77
N PRO A 158 2.93 21.96 -7.34
CA PRO A 158 2.65 23.24 -8.00
C PRO A 158 2.95 23.27 -9.50
N GLY A 159 3.91 22.45 -9.96
CA GLY A 159 4.30 22.32 -11.37
C GLY A 159 3.36 21.45 -12.21
N THR A 160 2.27 20.94 -11.63
CA THR A 160 1.34 20.07 -12.35
C THR A 160 0.64 20.83 -13.48
N LEU A 161 1.03 20.52 -14.72
CA LEU A 161 0.16 19.84 -15.68
C LEU A 161 -1.38 20.01 -15.60
N LEU A 162 -2.01 21.19 -15.74
CA LEU A 162 -3.48 21.31 -15.66
C LEU A 162 -4.15 22.03 -16.84
N PRO A 163 -5.45 21.74 -17.10
CA PRO A 163 -6.31 22.59 -17.92
C PRO A 163 -6.38 24.03 -17.39
N GLU A 164 -6.58 25.00 -18.29
CA GLU A 164 -6.46 26.43 -17.98
C GLU A 164 -7.35 26.92 -16.84
N GLN A 165 -8.49 26.28 -16.61
CA GLN A 165 -9.45 26.66 -15.57
C GLN A 165 -9.03 26.28 -14.14
N TYR A 166 -7.93 25.52 -13.98
CA TYR A 166 -7.40 25.12 -12.68
C TYR A 166 -6.03 25.73 -12.41
N LEU A 167 -5.67 25.78 -11.12
CA LEU A 167 -4.31 26.04 -10.65
C LEU A 167 -4.04 25.22 -9.40
N VAL A 168 -2.75 24.97 -9.12
CA VAL A 168 -2.30 24.30 -7.90
C VAL A 168 -1.70 25.33 -6.95
N SER A 169 -2.21 25.42 -5.72
CA SER A 169 -1.64 26.27 -4.67
C SER A 169 -0.50 25.56 -3.93
N SER A 170 0.18 26.28 -3.03
CA SER A 170 1.25 25.72 -2.19
C SER A 170 0.75 24.48 -1.42
N PRO A 171 1.44 23.32 -1.52
CA PRO A 171 1.07 22.12 -0.77
C PRO A 171 1.12 22.36 0.73
N GLN A 172 2.14 23.05 1.23
CA GLN A 172 2.31 23.36 2.65
C GLN A 172 1.17 24.25 3.17
N GLU A 173 0.80 25.29 2.43
CA GLU A 173 -0.29 26.19 2.82
C GLU A 173 -1.64 25.45 2.86
N ALA A 174 -1.91 24.61 1.86
CA ALA A 174 -3.13 23.81 1.82
C ALA A 174 -3.19 22.78 2.95
N LEU A 175 -2.06 22.14 3.27
CA LEU A 175 -1.94 21.19 4.38
C LEU A 175 -2.15 21.88 5.74
N ASN A 176 -1.59 23.08 5.93
CA ASN A 176 -1.80 23.90 7.12
C ASN A 176 -3.28 24.34 7.26
N ALA A 177 -3.93 24.65 6.14
CA ALA A 177 -5.30 25.18 6.11
C ALA A 177 -6.39 24.10 6.04
N LEU A 178 -6.07 22.81 6.24
CA LEU A 178 -7.05 21.74 6.11
C LEU A 178 -8.28 21.98 7.01
N PRO A 179 -9.50 22.04 6.44
CA PRO A 179 -10.71 22.30 7.20
C PRO A 179 -11.18 21.01 7.87
N LEU A 180 -10.46 20.59 8.92
CA LEU A 180 -10.86 19.40 9.67
C LEU A 180 -12.25 19.63 10.28
N GLY A 181 -12.51 20.71 11.03
CA GLY A 181 -13.87 20.98 11.53
C GLY A 181 -14.41 19.95 12.54
N GLY A 182 -13.54 19.28 13.30
CA GLY A 182 -13.91 18.34 14.36
C GLY A 182 -12.81 17.33 14.69
N PRO A 183 -13.07 16.39 15.62
CA PRO A 183 -12.12 15.33 15.99
C PRO A 183 -11.61 14.58 14.76
N CYS A 184 -10.32 14.28 14.74
CA CYS A 184 -9.65 13.54 13.68
C CYS A 184 -8.54 12.71 14.30
N ASP A 185 -8.63 11.38 14.15
CA ASP A 185 -7.67 10.46 14.75
C ASP A 185 -6.50 10.18 13.80
N VAL A 186 -6.70 10.34 12.49
CA VAL A 186 -5.65 10.16 11.48
C VAL A 186 -5.96 10.94 10.22
N VAL A 187 -4.92 11.52 9.61
CA VAL A 187 -4.99 12.11 8.26
C VAL A 187 -4.33 11.14 7.28
N ILE A 188 -5.04 10.80 6.21
CA ILE A 188 -4.48 10.09 5.06
C ILE A 188 -4.35 11.09 3.93
N LEU A 189 -3.11 11.41 3.61
CA LEU A 189 -2.71 12.33 2.56
C LEU A 189 -2.33 11.54 1.30
N LEU A 190 -3.12 11.68 0.24
CA LEU A 190 -2.76 11.21 -1.08
C LEU A 190 -1.80 12.23 -1.71
N SER A 191 -0.64 11.79 -2.19
CA SER A 191 0.42 12.69 -2.63
C SER A 191 0.82 12.44 -4.08
N GLY A 192 0.70 13.51 -4.88
CA GLY A 192 1.35 13.68 -6.18
C GLY A 192 2.60 14.57 -6.09
N LEU A 193 3.23 14.69 -4.93
CA LEU A 193 4.47 15.45 -4.69
C LEU A 193 5.70 14.60 -5.00
N SER A 194 6.73 15.18 -5.59
CA SER A 194 8.04 14.54 -5.80
C SER A 194 8.75 14.24 -4.47
N ALA A 195 9.83 13.45 -4.53
CA ALA A 195 10.64 13.16 -3.34
C ALA A 195 11.19 14.44 -2.69
N ASP A 196 11.80 15.34 -3.48
CA ASP A 196 12.29 16.63 -3.01
C ASP A 196 11.18 17.49 -2.38
N GLU A 197 9.98 17.54 -2.99
CA GLU A 197 8.86 18.28 -2.42
C GLU A 197 8.36 17.67 -1.11
N LEU A 198 8.39 16.33 -0.98
CA LEU A 198 8.08 15.66 0.27
C LEU A 198 9.13 15.94 1.35
N ASP A 199 10.41 15.93 1.00
CA ASP A 199 11.52 16.22 1.93
C ASP A 199 11.42 17.64 2.52
N HIS A 200 10.75 18.56 1.81
CA HIS A 200 10.46 19.93 2.26
C HIS A 200 9.06 20.14 2.84
N LEU A 201 8.22 19.10 2.86
CA LEU A 201 6.89 19.16 3.47
C LEU A 201 7.02 19.01 4.98
N GLU A 202 6.51 19.99 5.72
CA GLU A 202 6.55 20.05 7.17
C GLU A 202 5.19 19.68 7.77
N ARG A 203 5.21 19.01 8.92
CA ARG A 203 4.03 18.69 9.70
C ARG A 203 3.38 19.98 10.21
N PRO A 204 2.09 20.23 9.90
CA PRO A 204 1.40 21.39 10.43
C PRO A 204 1.24 21.34 11.95
N ALA A 205 1.40 22.49 12.60
CA ALA A 205 1.22 22.61 14.06
C ALA A 205 -0.21 22.25 14.51
N ASN A 206 -1.24 22.53 13.70
CA ASN A 206 -2.63 22.15 13.98
C ASN A 206 -2.90 20.64 13.82
N LEU A 207 -1.93 19.88 13.29
CA LEU A 207 -1.95 18.42 13.20
C LEU A 207 -0.93 17.78 14.15
N ALA A 208 -0.38 18.55 15.11
CA ALA A 208 0.48 18.00 16.15
C ALA A 208 -0.28 16.91 16.94
N GLY A 209 0.35 15.74 17.11
CA GLY A 209 -0.25 14.58 17.76
C GLY A 209 -1.24 13.78 16.88
N ILE A 210 -1.66 14.29 15.72
CA ILE A 210 -2.43 13.53 14.74
C ILE A 210 -1.43 12.81 13.83
N PRO A 211 -1.50 11.47 13.69
CA PRO A 211 -0.73 10.74 12.70
C PRO A 211 -1.11 11.15 11.28
N ILE A 212 -0.11 11.31 10.42
CA ILE A 212 -0.28 11.57 8.99
C ILE A 212 0.33 10.41 8.22
N LEU A 213 -0.48 9.79 7.36
CA LEU A 213 -0.10 8.71 6.46
C LEU A 213 -0.10 9.26 5.04
N ILE A 214 1.07 9.31 4.40
CA ILE A 214 1.26 9.81 3.04
C ILE A 214 1.28 8.63 2.09
N VAL A 215 0.24 8.45 1.28
CA VAL A 215 0.27 7.52 0.15
C VAL A 215 0.81 8.28 -1.05
N ASN A 216 2.05 8.01 -1.43
CA ASN A 216 2.75 8.77 -2.47
C ASN A 216 2.77 8.05 -3.82
N ALA A 217 2.59 8.79 -4.91
CA ALA A 217 2.48 8.23 -6.25
C ALA A 217 3.41 8.86 -7.29
N THR A 218 4.45 9.58 -6.89
CA THR A 218 5.44 10.13 -7.83
C THR A 218 6.64 9.23 -8.05
N GLY A 219 6.88 8.27 -7.16
CA GLY A 219 7.91 7.25 -7.30
C GLY A 219 7.41 5.98 -7.99
N GLU A 220 8.37 5.15 -8.42
CA GLU A 220 8.12 3.75 -8.76
C GLU A 220 8.46 2.78 -7.61
N ARG A 221 8.69 3.31 -6.41
CA ARG A 221 9.21 2.50 -5.30
C ARG A 221 8.09 1.63 -4.74
N LYS A 222 8.53 0.48 -4.23
CA LYS A 222 7.73 -0.41 -3.42
C LYS A 222 8.26 -0.28 -1.98
N LEU A 223 7.58 0.48 -1.14
CA LEU A 223 8.00 0.69 0.24
C LEU A 223 7.41 -0.39 1.13
N ASP A 224 8.22 -1.41 1.30
CA ASP A 224 7.95 -2.54 2.15
C ASP A 224 7.87 -2.11 3.63
N VAL A 225 8.82 -1.27 4.08
CA VAL A 225 8.77 -0.57 5.36
C VAL A 225 8.46 0.90 5.06
N PRO A 226 7.50 1.52 5.76
CA PRO A 226 7.20 2.95 5.60
C PRO A 226 8.43 3.82 5.87
N LEU A 227 8.59 4.90 5.12
CA LEU A 227 9.59 5.92 5.46
C LEU A 227 8.99 6.89 6.48
N LEU A 228 9.78 7.31 7.46
CA LEU A 228 9.37 8.36 8.40
C LEU A 228 9.97 9.70 7.95
N HIS A 229 9.10 10.66 7.64
CA HIS A 229 9.48 12.01 7.24
C HIS A 229 8.75 13.03 8.11
N ASP A 230 9.48 13.80 8.92
CA ASP A 230 8.91 14.77 9.88
C ASP A 230 7.75 14.21 10.74
N GLY A 231 7.92 12.97 11.20
CA GLY A 231 6.90 12.25 11.97
C GLY A 231 5.70 11.76 11.14
N MET A 232 5.69 11.92 9.82
CA MET A 232 4.67 11.43 8.89
C MET A 232 5.17 10.14 8.21
N PHE A 233 4.29 9.17 8.03
CA PHE A 233 4.66 7.88 7.41
C PHE A 233 4.38 7.91 5.92
N VAL A 234 5.39 7.69 5.09
CA VAL A 234 5.29 7.61 3.63
C VAL A 234 5.16 6.16 3.19
N LEU A 235 4.13 5.90 2.37
CA LEU A 235 3.71 4.61 1.85
C LEU A 235 3.74 4.65 0.32
N GLU A 236 4.28 3.62 -0.32
CA GLU A 236 4.28 3.48 -1.79
C GLU A 236 4.07 2.00 -2.17
N ALA A 237 3.18 1.73 -3.13
CA ALA A 237 2.83 0.38 -3.58
C ALA A 237 3.31 0.10 -5.02
N GLY A 238 4.41 0.73 -5.45
CA GLY A 238 4.95 0.56 -6.80
C GLY A 238 4.02 1.10 -7.89
N THR A 239 4.05 0.49 -9.07
CA THR A 239 3.32 0.95 -10.26
C THR A 239 2.67 -0.20 -11.02
N ARG A 240 1.85 0.17 -12.02
CA ARG A 240 1.19 -0.75 -12.96
C ARG A 240 0.22 -1.72 -12.30
N GLY A 241 -0.25 -1.34 -11.11
CA GLY A 241 -1.07 -2.20 -10.26
C GLY A 241 -0.45 -3.56 -9.92
N ARG A 242 0.88 -3.74 -10.03
CA ARG A 242 1.56 -5.03 -9.75
C ARG A 242 1.54 -5.38 -8.28
N TYR A 243 1.57 -4.35 -7.43
CA TYR A 243 1.46 -4.51 -5.99
C TYR A 243 0.27 -3.73 -5.45
N PHE A 244 -0.11 -4.06 -4.23
CA PHE A 244 -1.21 -3.42 -3.54
C PHE A 244 -0.87 -3.25 -2.08
N GLY A 245 -0.94 -2.02 -1.60
CA GLY A 245 -0.62 -1.67 -0.24
C GLY A 245 -1.72 -2.07 0.72
N LYS A 246 -1.33 -2.60 1.88
CA LYS A 246 -2.20 -2.94 2.99
C LYS A 246 -1.54 -2.44 4.27
N LEU A 247 -2.18 -1.47 4.91
CA LEU A 247 -1.77 -0.94 6.20
C LEU A 247 -2.81 -1.33 7.25
N ILE A 248 -2.37 -2.06 8.28
CA ILE A 248 -3.19 -2.43 9.43
C ILE A 248 -2.96 -1.37 10.51
N LEU A 249 -4.05 -0.76 10.98
CA LEU A 249 -4.02 0.23 12.06
C LEU A 249 -4.39 -0.44 13.37
N ARG A 250 -3.40 -0.66 14.22
CA ARG A 250 -3.57 -1.18 15.59
C ARG A 250 -3.39 -0.03 16.55
N ALA A 251 -4.37 0.84 16.77
CA ALA A 251 -4.16 1.95 17.72
C ALA A 251 -5.31 2.08 18.69
N ASN A 252 -4.99 2.49 19.92
CA ASN A 252 -5.93 3.21 20.76
C ASN A 252 -5.69 4.70 20.49
N ALA A 253 -6.70 5.38 19.93
CA ALA A 253 -6.61 6.80 19.54
C ALA A 253 -6.19 7.74 20.69
N ALA A 254 -6.20 7.27 21.94
CA ALA A 254 -5.89 8.03 23.14
C ALA A 254 -4.40 8.34 23.39
N GLN A 255 -3.42 7.66 22.77
CA GLN A 255 -2.01 7.77 23.19
C GLN A 255 -1.03 8.42 22.20
N GLY A 256 -1.50 8.91 21.06
CA GLY A 256 -0.78 9.92 20.27
C GLY A 256 0.68 9.58 19.93
N LEU A 257 0.90 8.60 19.05
CA LEU A 257 1.98 8.46 18.05
C LEU A 257 1.94 7.02 17.54
N LEU A 258 1.75 6.83 16.23
CA LEU A 258 1.83 5.49 15.65
C LEU A 258 3.29 5.03 15.66
N THR A 259 3.56 3.88 16.26
CA THR A 259 4.85 3.19 16.13
C THR A 259 4.80 2.30 14.90
N ASP A 260 5.78 2.40 14.01
CA ASP A 260 5.92 1.44 12.92
C ASP A 260 6.42 0.09 13.47
N ARG A 261 5.61 -0.96 13.26
CA ARG A 261 5.94 -2.34 13.65
C ARG A 261 6.17 -3.23 12.43
N SER A 262 6.13 -2.68 11.22
CA SER A 262 6.28 -3.42 9.96
C SER A 262 7.63 -4.15 9.91
N GLN A 263 8.71 -3.47 10.33
CA GLN A 263 10.03 -4.07 10.33
C GLN A 263 10.13 -5.26 11.30
N ALA A 264 9.57 -5.14 12.51
CA ALA A 264 9.58 -6.21 13.49
C ALA A 264 8.77 -7.42 13.01
N VAL A 265 7.58 -7.20 12.44
CA VAL A 265 6.74 -8.26 11.87
C VAL A 265 7.46 -9.00 10.74
N ARG A 266 8.08 -8.27 9.81
CA ARG A 266 8.84 -8.87 8.69
C ARG A 266 10.01 -9.70 9.19
N LEU A 267 10.79 -9.14 10.10
CA LEU A 267 11.95 -9.83 10.66
C LEU A 267 11.53 -11.09 11.44
N GLN A 268 10.40 -11.05 12.15
CA GLN A 268 9.82 -12.23 12.80
C GLN A 268 9.41 -13.31 11.78
N GLN A 269 8.81 -12.92 10.65
CA GLN A 269 8.49 -13.85 9.56
C GLN A 269 9.75 -14.47 8.95
N GLU A 270 10.81 -13.68 8.75
CA GLU A 270 12.09 -14.19 8.27
C GLU A 270 12.71 -15.18 9.26
N VAL A 271 12.74 -14.84 10.56
CA VAL A 271 13.20 -15.76 11.62
C VAL A 271 12.41 -17.07 11.58
N GLN A 272 11.08 -17.00 11.46
CA GLN A 272 10.23 -18.19 11.42
C GLN A 272 10.52 -19.05 10.18
N PHE A 273 10.65 -18.44 9.00
CA PHE A 273 11.02 -19.13 7.77
C PHE A 273 12.36 -19.87 7.93
N TRP A 274 13.40 -19.19 8.43
CA TRP A 274 14.71 -19.81 8.60
C TRP A 274 14.73 -20.88 9.71
N ARG A 275 13.88 -20.76 10.73
CA ARG A 275 13.68 -21.82 11.72
C ARG A 275 13.03 -23.06 11.11
N GLU A 276 12.06 -22.90 10.21
CA GLU A 276 11.45 -24.03 9.48
C GLU A 276 12.45 -24.74 8.56
N GLU A 277 13.36 -23.97 7.94
CA GLU A 277 14.49 -24.50 7.18
C GLU A 277 15.43 -25.31 8.08
N LEU A 278 15.82 -24.78 9.24
CA LEU A 278 16.61 -25.51 10.24
C LEU A 278 15.90 -26.79 10.68
N ASP A 279 14.61 -26.71 10.99
CA ASP A 279 13.82 -27.87 11.39
C ASP A 279 13.74 -28.94 10.30
N ARG A 280 13.91 -28.58 9.02
CA ARG A 280 14.04 -29.55 7.93
C ARG A 280 15.32 -30.36 8.05
N TYR A 281 16.47 -29.71 8.29
CA TYR A 281 17.75 -30.40 8.54
C TYR A 281 17.66 -31.28 9.78
N ARG A 282 17.04 -30.77 10.86
CA ARG A 282 16.78 -31.53 12.08
C ARG A 282 15.97 -32.79 11.81
N ARG A 283 14.84 -32.69 11.10
CA ARG A 283 14.01 -33.85 10.73
C ARG A 283 14.77 -34.85 9.87
N GLN A 284 15.58 -34.38 8.93
CA GLN A 284 16.41 -35.25 8.08
C GLN A 284 17.43 -36.04 8.92
N ALA A 285 18.14 -35.38 9.84
CA ALA A 285 19.11 -36.05 10.70
C ALA A 285 18.44 -37.08 11.65
N ILE A 286 17.30 -36.72 12.24
CA ILE A 286 16.55 -37.64 13.11
C ILE A 286 16.06 -38.87 12.34
N ALA A 287 15.63 -38.71 11.08
CA ALA A 287 15.23 -39.83 10.24
C ALA A 287 16.38 -40.82 9.97
N GLU A 288 17.63 -40.35 10.03
CA GLU A 288 18.86 -41.13 9.88
C GLU A 288 19.39 -41.67 11.24
N GLY A 289 18.58 -41.58 12.30
CA GLY A 289 18.90 -42.11 13.63
C GLY A 289 19.81 -41.22 14.48
N VAL A 290 20.04 -39.97 14.07
CA VAL A 290 20.78 -38.99 14.88
C VAL A 290 19.91 -38.54 16.05
N LYS A 291 20.51 -38.38 17.23
CA LYS A 291 19.80 -37.83 18.39
C LYS A 291 19.35 -36.40 18.10
N ASP A 292 18.20 -36.04 18.66
CA ASP A 292 17.63 -34.70 18.57
C ASP A 292 18.41 -33.69 19.44
N ASP A 293 19.63 -33.39 19.01
CA ASP A 293 20.58 -32.46 19.62
C ASP A 293 21.36 -31.78 18.50
N TRP A 294 21.37 -30.44 18.48
CA TRP A 294 22.05 -29.66 17.44
C TRP A 294 23.56 -29.95 17.35
N THR A 295 24.19 -30.40 18.44
CA THR A 295 25.60 -30.81 18.41
C THR A 295 25.80 -32.11 17.61
N GLU A 296 24.95 -33.11 17.82
CA GLU A 296 24.98 -34.37 17.06
C GLU A 296 24.53 -34.18 15.61
N ILE A 297 23.49 -33.36 15.38
CA ILE A 297 23.01 -32.99 14.04
C ILE A 297 24.11 -32.27 13.24
N GLY A 298 24.83 -31.32 13.87
CA GLY A 298 25.98 -30.67 13.26
C GLY A 298 27.09 -31.65 12.89
N ARG A 299 27.41 -32.61 13.76
CA ARG A 299 28.39 -33.69 13.45
C ARG A 299 27.91 -34.62 12.34
N PHE A 300 26.60 -34.87 12.23
CA PHE A 300 26.02 -35.65 11.14
C PHE A 300 26.22 -34.96 9.79
N PHE A 301 25.86 -33.68 9.68
CA PHE A 301 26.02 -32.91 8.44
C PHE A 301 27.47 -32.52 8.14
N ALA A 302 28.39 -32.54 9.11
CA ALA A 302 29.82 -32.29 8.89
C ALA A 302 30.50 -33.26 7.90
N ARG A 303 29.85 -34.39 7.56
CA ARG A 303 30.30 -35.34 6.55
C ARG A 303 30.10 -34.84 5.11
N ASP A 304 29.19 -33.89 4.93
CA ASP A 304 28.93 -33.19 3.67
C ASP A 304 29.32 -31.71 3.85
N PRO A 305 30.45 -31.26 3.27
CA PRO A 305 30.92 -29.89 3.42
C PRO A 305 29.91 -28.82 3.00
N VAL A 306 29.06 -29.11 2.01
CA VAL A 306 28.04 -28.15 1.54
C VAL A 306 26.94 -28.03 2.58
N ALA A 307 26.38 -29.17 3.01
CA ALA A 307 25.32 -29.19 4.01
C ALA A 307 25.77 -28.61 5.37
N ALA A 308 27.03 -28.83 5.75
CA ALA A 308 27.61 -28.26 6.97
C ALA A 308 27.67 -26.73 6.92
N VAL A 309 28.14 -26.17 5.80
CA VAL A 309 28.20 -24.71 5.59
C VAL A 309 26.80 -24.11 5.55
N ASP A 310 25.86 -24.77 4.87
CA ASP A 310 24.46 -24.32 4.82
C ASP A 310 23.82 -24.29 6.20
N LEU A 311 23.99 -25.36 6.99
CA LEU A 311 23.46 -25.44 8.36
C LEU A 311 24.05 -24.35 9.27
N GLU A 312 25.37 -24.11 9.20
CA GLU A 312 26.02 -23.05 9.96
C GLU A 312 25.50 -21.66 9.57
N ASN A 313 25.36 -21.40 8.26
CA ASN A 313 24.83 -20.14 7.75
C ASN A 313 23.38 -19.92 8.19
N LEU A 314 22.55 -20.96 8.20
CA LEU A 314 21.17 -20.89 8.68
C LEU A 314 21.11 -20.52 10.17
N HIS A 315 21.89 -21.20 11.01
CA HIS A 315 21.96 -20.88 12.44
C HIS A 315 22.41 -19.44 12.70
N ARG A 316 23.43 -18.99 11.96
CA ARG A 316 23.94 -17.61 12.06
C ARG A 316 22.87 -16.60 11.68
N ARG A 317 22.18 -16.81 10.55
CA ARG A 317 21.08 -15.93 10.09
C ARG A 317 19.94 -15.83 11.11
N VAL A 318 19.49 -16.97 11.65
CA VAL A 318 18.44 -16.97 12.68
C VAL A 318 18.88 -16.15 13.89
N LYS A 319 20.11 -16.37 14.39
CA LYS A 319 20.65 -15.63 15.54
C LYS A 319 20.77 -14.13 15.27
N ASP A 320 21.31 -13.74 14.12
CA ASP A 320 21.50 -12.33 13.75
C ASP A 320 20.15 -11.61 13.64
N PHE A 321 19.15 -12.25 13.03
CA PHE A 321 17.80 -11.69 12.93
C PHE A 321 17.06 -11.64 14.27
N GLU A 322 17.21 -12.64 15.14
CA GLU A 322 16.68 -12.59 16.50
C GLU A 322 17.28 -11.43 17.30
N GLN A 323 18.59 -11.20 17.18
CA GLN A 323 19.24 -10.05 17.82
C GLN A 323 18.69 -8.72 17.30
N LEU A 324 18.56 -8.57 15.98
CA LEU A 324 17.94 -7.37 15.39
C LEU A 324 16.49 -7.19 15.87
N LEU A 325 15.73 -8.27 16.01
CA LEU A 325 14.34 -8.21 16.46
C LEU A 325 14.22 -7.69 17.90
N THR A 326 15.18 -8.02 18.77
CA THR A 326 15.20 -7.49 20.16
C THR A 326 15.44 -5.98 20.24
N ALA A 327 16.00 -5.37 19.19
CA ALA A 327 16.24 -3.93 19.11
C ALA A 327 15.04 -3.15 18.55
N LEU A 328 14.04 -3.84 17.98
CA LEU A 328 12.85 -3.24 17.40
C LEU A 328 11.70 -3.19 18.43
N PRO A 329 10.74 -2.26 18.25
CA PRO A 329 9.47 -2.34 18.97
C PRO A 329 8.84 -3.71 18.76
N SER A 330 8.18 -4.25 19.79
CA SER A 330 7.53 -5.56 19.71
C SER A 330 6.63 -5.64 18.45
N PRO A 331 6.52 -6.79 17.78
CA PRO A 331 5.51 -6.97 16.73
C PRO A 331 4.07 -6.91 17.30
N GLU A 332 3.92 -7.12 18.62
CA GLU A 332 2.67 -7.04 19.35
C GLU A 332 2.45 -5.64 19.94
N GLY A 333 1.19 -5.20 19.96
CA GLY A 333 0.77 -3.93 20.55
C GLY A 333 0.37 -2.86 19.53
N GLU A 334 0.24 -1.63 20.02
CA GLU A 334 -0.29 -0.51 19.25
C GLU A 334 0.74 0.06 18.26
N GLY A 335 0.35 0.27 17.01
CA GLY A 335 1.16 0.80 15.93
C GLY A 335 0.50 0.63 14.57
N LEU A 336 1.33 0.75 13.54
CA LEU A 336 0.98 0.42 12.16
C LEU A 336 1.78 -0.78 11.68
N ILE A 337 1.18 -1.58 10.80
CA ILE A 337 1.85 -2.68 10.10
C ILE A 337 1.55 -2.51 8.61
N ASN A 338 2.59 -2.27 7.84
CA ASN A 338 2.52 -2.08 6.40
C ASN A 338 3.01 -3.30 5.64
N GLU A 339 2.20 -3.73 4.69
CA GLU A 339 2.46 -4.83 3.79
C GLU A 339 2.23 -4.37 2.36
N VAL A 340 3.16 -4.70 1.46
CA VAL A 340 2.98 -4.44 0.02
C VAL A 340 2.81 -5.78 -0.68
N LEU A 341 1.56 -6.10 -0.98
CA LEU A 341 1.13 -7.41 -1.48
C LEU A 341 1.40 -7.51 -2.99
N PRO A 342 2.23 -8.45 -3.47
CA PRO A 342 2.30 -8.75 -4.89
C PRO A 342 0.98 -9.37 -5.34
N LEU A 343 0.36 -8.82 -6.40
CA LEU A 343 -0.87 -9.37 -6.97
C LEU A 343 -0.56 -10.57 -7.89
N SER A 344 0.00 -11.63 -7.30
CA SER A 344 0.46 -12.83 -8.01
C SER A 344 -0.68 -13.79 -8.35
N MET A 345 -0.36 -14.84 -9.11
CA MET A 345 -1.31 -15.91 -9.47
C MET A 345 -1.87 -16.69 -8.26
N GLY A 346 -1.25 -16.58 -7.08
CA GLY A 346 -1.78 -17.17 -5.85
C GLY A 346 -3.06 -16.48 -5.33
N ILE A 347 -3.36 -15.27 -5.82
CA ILE A 347 -4.60 -14.57 -5.51
C ILE A 347 -5.61 -14.89 -6.63
N PRO A 348 -6.74 -15.54 -6.33
CA PRO A 348 -7.73 -15.83 -7.33
C PRO A 348 -8.36 -14.53 -7.83
N GLU A 349 -8.76 -14.51 -9.10
CA GLU A 349 -9.46 -13.38 -9.71
C GLU A 349 -10.91 -13.33 -9.26
N ASP A 350 -11.45 -12.13 -9.01
CA ASP A 350 -12.86 -11.97 -8.69
C ASP A 350 -13.71 -12.20 -9.96
N PRO A 351 -14.59 -13.22 -9.98
CA PRO A 351 -15.41 -13.50 -11.16
C PRO A 351 -16.40 -12.38 -11.51
N ALA A 352 -16.82 -11.56 -10.54
CA ALA A 352 -17.71 -10.43 -10.78
C ALA A 352 -17.08 -9.34 -11.66
N MET A 353 -15.75 -9.27 -11.68
CA MET A 353 -15.00 -8.28 -12.45
C MET A 353 -14.73 -8.70 -13.91
N ARG A 354 -14.95 -9.97 -14.28
CA ARG A 354 -14.66 -10.51 -15.62
C ARG A 354 -15.69 -10.13 -16.69
N GLY A 355 -16.91 -9.75 -16.28
CA GLY A 355 -18.03 -9.46 -17.21
C GLY A 355 -17.90 -8.14 -17.97
N GLU A 356 -17.03 -7.23 -17.52
CA GLU A 356 -16.85 -5.91 -18.11
C GLU A 356 -15.63 -5.78 -19.02
N THR A 357 -14.69 -6.74 -19.00
CA THR A 357 -13.44 -6.66 -19.80
C THR A 357 -13.59 -7.15 -21.24
N SER A 358 -14.61 -7.94 -21.54
CA SER A 358 -14.75 -8.73 -22.78
C SER A 358 -15.79 -8.19 -23.79
N ARG A 359 -16.33 -6.99 -23.54
CA ARG A 359 -17.14 -6.21 -24.50
C ARG A 359 -16.39 -4.95 -24.89
#